data_AF-A0A9E3NJV9-F1
#
_entry.id   AF-A0A9E3NJV9-F1
#
_cell.length_a   1.000
_cell.length_b   1.000
_cell.length_c   1.000
_cell.angle_alpha   90.00
_cell.angle_beta   90.00
_cell.angle_gamma   90.00
#
_symmetry.space_group_name_H-M   'P 1'
#
loop_
_entity.id
_entity.type
_entity.pdbx_description
1 polymer ?
#
loop_
_entity_poly.entity_id
_entity_poly.type
_entity_poly.pdbx_seq_one_letter_code
_entity_poly.pdbx_strand_id
1 'polypeptide(L)'
;MTKNEHTILVSLGTLLLLSYAVAGFFCHPSADDFTYAFLGKNDNFLTTVLNERYRWNGRYFSNFLMLFSPLIWGGLMAYKAMPLVLILFIFIGTTSVFKHFVGTHYVLLSIVTTGITFSIMPDITEGIYWYTGAWTYLPGAVLFLYGLSLIFKFNGSLNGFQYLVLSILFTVASGFNEIIPLLGITTFLIALILNRNKKVYFIFLLLFILLLFYMVTAPGNAIRANHFDEKNQLFYSLYISVAYTIRFIGEWLLNPAIYLWGILLLNINFSAEKIKKWSFLQQPLIAFLLLILPLL
;
A
#
# COMPACT_ATOMS: atom_id res chain seq x y z
N MET A 1 -21.94 10.30 -19.52
CA MET A 1 -20.78 9.92 -20.36
C MET A 1 -21.26 8.98 -21.44
N THR A 2 -21.04 9.35 -22.70
CA THR A 2 -21.35 8.50 -23.86
C THR A 2 -20.37 7.32 -23.92
N LYS A 3 -20.73 6.26 -24.66
CA LYS A 3 -19.83 5.10 -24.86
C LYS A 3 -18.50 5.54 -25.49
N ASN A 4 -18.54 6.47 -26.44
CA ASN A 4 -17.37 6.96 -27.15
C ASN A 4 -16.44 7.77 -26.22
N GLU A 5 -16.99 8.68 -25.40
CA GLU A 5 -16.23 9.41 -24.38
C GLU A 5 -15.53 8.45 -23.41
N HIS A 6 -16.25 7.42 -22.94
CA HIS A 6 -15.68 6.44 -22.04
C HIS A 6 -14.49 5.70 -22.66
N THR A 7 -14.64 5.22 -23.90
CA THR A 7 -13.56 4.53 -24.61
C THR A 7 -12.35 5.42 -24.84
N ILE A 8 -12.55 6.69 -25.21
CA ILE A 8 -11.47 7.66 -25.40
C ILE A 8 -10.71 7.86 -24.08
N LEU A 9 -11.41 8.12 -22.97
CA LEU A 9 -10.78 8.38 -21.68
C LEU A 9 -10.00 7.15 -21.16
N VAL A 10 -10.57 5.96 -21.31
CA VAL A 10 -9.87 4.70 -20.95
C VAL A 10 -8.61 4.55 -21.80
N SER A 11 -8.70 4.77 -23.12
CA SER A 11 -7.54 4.62 -24.02
C SER A 11 -6.42 5.60 -23.69
N LEU A 12 -6.75 6.88 -23.48
CA LEU A 12 -5.77 7.91 -23.12
C LEU A 12 -5.13 7.63 -21.76
N GLY A 13 -5.94 7.26 -20.76
CA GLY A 13 -5.41 6.97 -19.44
C GLY A 13 -4.57 5.68 -19.42
N THR A 14 -4.91 4.66 -20.21
CA THR A 14 -4.05 3.49 -20.40
C THR A 14 -2.72 3.87 -21.06
N LEU A 15 -2.75 4.72 -22.09
CA LEU A 15 -1.52 5.22 -22.73
C LEU A 15 -0.63 5.99 -21.74
N LEU A 16 -1.23 6.80 -20.87
CA LEU A 16 -0.52 7.49 -19.79
C LEU A 16 0.15 6.51 -18.82
N LEU A 17 -0.58 5.52 -18.31
CA LEU A 17 0.00 4.50 -17.41
C LEU A 17 1.10 3.68 -18.10
N LEU A 18 0.95 3.41 -19.40
CA LEU A 18 2.00 2.77 -20.19
C LEU A 18 3.26 3.64 -20.28
N SER A 19 3.15 4.97 -20.39
CA SER A 19 4.34 5.83 -20.39
C SER A 19 5.14 5.75 -19.08
N TYR A 20 4.46 5.67 -17.92
CA TYR A 20 5.11 5.40 -16.63
C TYR A 20 5.79 4.03 -16.62
N ALA A 21 5.12 3.00 -17.14
CA ALA A 21 5.72 1.67 -17.23
C ALA A 21 6.96 1.63 -18.15
N VAL A 22 6.93 2.35 -19.27
CA VAL A 22 8.05 2.44 -20.22
C VAL A 22 9.27 3.13 -19.60
N ALA A 23 9.06 4.14 -18.74
CA ALA A 23 10.15 4.80 -18.02
C ALA A 23 10.98 3.81 -17.17
N GLY A 24 10.36 2.71 -16.70
CA GLY A 24 11.05 1.63 -15.99
C GLY A 24 12.23 1.02 -16.74
N PHE A 25 12.18 0.99 -18.08
CA PHE A 25 13.28 0.46 -18.90
C PHE A 25 14.54 1.31 -18.91
N PHE A 26 14.46 2.53 -18.39
CA PHE A 26 15.59 3.43 -18.20
C PHE A 26 16.14 3.41 -16.76
N CYS A 27 15.51 2.67 -15.85
CA CYS A 27 15.95 2.57 -14.45
C CYS A 27 17.17 1.68 -14.29
N HIS A 28 18.01 2.01 -13.32
CA HIS A 28 19.21 1.26 -12.96
C HIS A 28 19.20 0.97 -11.45
N PRO A 29 19.71 -0.21 -11.02
CA PRO A 29 19.86 -0.53 -9.61
C PRO A 29 20.68 0.51 -8.85
N SER A 30 20.29 0.80 -7.62
CA SER A 30 20.98 1.75 -6.75
C SER A 30 20.98 1.28 -5.29
N ALA A 31 21.98 1.72 -4.53
CA ALA A 31 22.08 1.55 -3.08
C ALA A 31 21.71 0.13 -2.59
N ASP A 32 20.61 0.01 -1.83
CA ASP A 32 20.15 -1.22 -1.19
C ASP A 32 19.90 -2.37 -2.18
N ASP A 33 19.60 -2.06 -3.44
CA ASP A 33 19.37 -3.07 -4.49
C ASP A 33 20.62 -3.97 -4.65
N PHE A 34 21.81 -3.38 -4.58
CA PHE A 34 23.07 -4.13 -4.64
C PHE A 34 23.35 -4.89 -3.35
N THR A 35 23.07 -4.29 -2.20
CA THR A 35 23.26 -4.93 -0.88
C THR A 35 22.40 -6.19 -0.76
N TYR A 36 21.10 -6.09 -1.08
CA TYR A 36 20.20 -7.23 -1.05
C TYR A 36 20.54 -8.27 -2.11
N ALA A 37 20.94 -7.86 -3.32
CA ALA A 37 21.40 -8.79 -4.34
C ALA A 37 22.67 -9.55 -3.93
N PHE A 38 23.60 -8.89 -3.24
CA PHE A 38 24.80 -9.53 -2.71
C PHE A 38 24.46 -10.54 -1.59
N LEU A 39 23.62 -10.14 -0.62
CA LEU A 39 23.19 -11.02 0.46
C LEU A 39 22.38 -12.21 -0.05
N GLY A 40 21.51 -12.01 -1.04
CA GLY A 40 20.66 -13.03 -1.63
C GLY A 40 21.40 -14.12 -2.42
N LYS A 41 22.67 -13.90 -2.81
CA LYS A 41 23.53 -14.91 -3.46
C LYS A 41 24.05 -16.00 -2.51
N ASN A 42 23.76 -15.92 -1.21
CA ASN A 42 24.17 -16.91 -0.24
C ASN A 42 23.57 -18.30 -0.55
N ASP A 43 24.38 -19.36 -0.42
CA ASP A 43 23.98 -20.75 -0.69
C ASP A 43 22.73 -21.20 0.10
N ASN A 44 22.45 -20.55 1.24
CA ASN A 44 21.24 -20.79 2.01
C ASN A 44 20.31 -19.56 2.03
N PHE A 45 19.57 -19.39 0.94
CA PHE A 45 18.61 -18.30 0.75
C PHE A 45 17.58 -18.21 1.89
N LEU A 46 16.95 -19.33 2.28
CA LEU A 46 15.91 -19.31 3.32
C LEU A 46 16.47 -18.87 4.67
N THR A 47 17.65 -19.37 5.06
CA THR A 47 18.31 -18.92 6.28
C THR A 47 18.67 -17.43 6.21
N THR A 48 19.06 -16.93 5.04
CA THR A 48 19.33 -15.50 4.83
C THR A 48 18.08 -14.65 5.07
N VAL A 49 16.94 -15.04 4.47
CA VAL A 49 15.65 -14.37 4.67
C VAL A 49 15.23 -14.39 6.14
N LEU A 50 15.33 -15.53 6.82
CA LEU A 50 14.94 -15.65 8.24
C LEU A 50 15.86 -14.84 9.16
N ASN A 51 17.14 -14.70 8.79
CA ASN A 51 18.12 -13.94 9.57
C ASN A 51 17.91 -12.43 9.51
N GLU A 52 17.23 -11.89 8.49
CA GLU A 52 16.93 -10.45 8.40
C GLU A 52 16.20 -9.93 9.64
N ARG A 53 15.30 -10.74 10.21
CA ARG A 53 14.62 -10.44 11.48
C ARG A 53 15.59 -10.15 12.61
N TYR A 54 16.67 -10.92 12.69
CA TYR A 54 17.64 -10.84 13.77
C TYR A 54 18.70 -9.78 13.50
N ARG A 55 18.96 -9.45 12.22
CA ARG A 55 20.09 -8.62 11.81
C ARG A 55 19.71 -7.20 11.42
N TRP A 56 18.53 -6.98 10.85
CA TRP A 56 18.20 -5.72 10.20
C TRP A 56 16.83 -5.13 10.56
N ASN A 57 15.74 -5.87 10.33
CA ASN A 57 14.39 -5.37 10.61
C ASN A 57 13.34 -6.49 10.67
N GLY A 58 12.14 -6.18 11.17
CA GLY A 58 11.06 -7.16 11.32
C GLY A 58 10.21 -7.43 10.08
N ARG A 59 10.52 -6.83 8.93
CA ARG A 59 9.79 -7.06 7.67
C ARG A 59 10.11 -8.47 7.18
N TYR A 60 9.10 -9.22 6.77
CA TYR A 60 9.30 -10.62 6.36
C TYR A 60 8.99 -10.84 4.88
N PHE A 61 8.03 -10.11 4.33
CA PHE A 61 7.61 -10.30 2.95
C PHE A 61 8.40 -9.42 1.99
N SER A 62 8.61 -8.13 2.30
CA SER A 62 9.47 -7.28 1.49
C SER A 62 10.92 -7.76 1.50
N ASN A 63 11.48 -8.12 2.66
CA ASN A 63 12.83 -8.68 2.75
C ASN A 63 13.00 -9.95 1.91
N PHE A 64 12.00 -10.84 1.87
CA PHE A 64 12.02 -12.00 0.97
C PHE A 64 12.14 -11.58 -0.50
N LEU A 65 11.34 -10.59 -0.94
CA LEU A 65 11.39 -10.09 -2.32
C LEU A 65 12.71 -9.39 -2.63
N MET A 66 13.25 -8.61 -1.69
CA MET A 66 14.52 -7.91 -1.87
C MET A 66 15.68 -8.89 -2.02
N LEU A 67 15.74 -9.88 -1.13
CA LEU A 67 16.71 -10.96 -1.21
C LEU A 67 16.45 -11.93 -2.36
N PHE A 68 15.31 -11.86 -3.04
CA PHE A 68 14.99 -12.60 -4.26
C PHE A 68 14.93 -11.68 -5.48
N SER A 69 15.60 -10.52 -5.40
CA SER A 69 15.56 -9.54 -6.47
C SER A 69 16.07 -10.12 -7.79
N PRO A 70 15.59 -9.60 -8.94
CA PRO A 70 16.04 -10.07 -10.24
C PRO A 70 17.55 -9.95 -10.49
N LEU A 71 18.25 -9.14 -9.70
CA LEU A 71 19.69 -8.92 -9.82
C LEU A 71 20.51 -10.16 -9.42
N ILE A 72 19.95 -11.06 -8.61
CA ILE A 72 20.65 -12.25 -8.12
C ILE A 72 20.94 -13.23 -9.25
N TRP A 73 19.99 -13.39 -10.17
CA TRP A 73 20.15 -14.20 -11.37
C TRP A 73 20.60 -13.39 -12.60
N GLY A 74 21.15 -12.18 -12.40
CA GLY A 74 21.66 -11.32 -13.48
C GLY A 74 20.58 -10.70 -14.38
N GLY A 75 19.33 -10.68 -13.93
CA GLY A 75 18.16 -10.26 -14.71
C GLY A 75 17.94 -8.75 -14.72
N LEU A 76 18.83 -7.98 -15.35
CA LEU A 76 18.65 -6.51 -15.46
C LEU A 76 17.35 -6.13 -16.18
N MET A 77 16.95 -6.90 -17.20
CA MET A 77 15.66 -6.67 -17.87
C MET A 77 14.46 -6.93 -16.97
N ALA A 78 14.55 -7.92 -16.08
CA ALA A 78 13.50 -8.20 -15.11
C ALA A 78 13.42 -7.12 -14.02
N TYR A 79 14.57 -6.56 -13.60
CA TYR A 79 14.61 -5.35 -12.76
C TYR A 79 13.92 -4.18 -13.47
N LYS A 80 14.30 -3.90 -14.72
CA LYS A 80 13.72 -2.82 -15.54
C LYS A 80 12.22 -2.98 -15.81
N ALA A 81 11.73 -4.21 -15.88
CA ALA A 81 10.31 -4.51 -16.04
C ALA A 81 9.51 -4.44 -14.72
N MET A 82 10.16 -4.30 -13.57
CA MET A 82 9.49 -4.27 -12.27
C MET A 82 8.44 -3.15 -12.14
N PRO A 83 8.59 -1.93 -12.70
CA PRO A 83 7.59 -0.89 -12.50
C PRO A 83 6.31 -1.23 -13.28
N LEU A 84 6.43 -1.88 -14.46
CA LEU A 84 5.28 -2.40 -15.19
C LEU A 84 4.49 -3.41 -14.34
N VAL A 85 5.18 -4.37 -13.70
CA VAL A 85 4.52 -5.36 -12.84
C VAL A 85 3.82 -4.70 -11.67
N LEU A 86 4.47 -3.72 -11.03
CA LEU A 86 3.92 -2.99 -9.90
C LEU A 86 2.71 -2.13 -10.30
N ILE A 87 2.78 -1.43 -11.44
CA ILE A 87 1.67 -0.62 -11.97
C ILE A 87 0.47 -1.51 -12.31
N LEU A 88 0.69 -2.66 -12.94
CA LEU A 88 -0.38 -3.64 -13.20
C LEU A 88 -1.00 -4.15 -11.90
N PHE A 89 -0.17 -4.43 -10.89
CA PHE A 89 -0.64 -4.87 -9.58
C PHE A 89 -1.50 -3.81 -8.89
N ILE A 90 -1.04 -2.55 -8.86
CA ILE A 90 -1.80 -1.40 -8.36
C ILE A 90 -3.12 -1.27 -9.12
N PHE A 91 -3.09 -1.31 -10.45
CA PHE A 91 -4.28 -1.17 -11.29
C PHE A 91 -5.32 -2.29 -11.02
N ILE A 92 -4.89 -3.54 -10.90
CA ILE A 92 -5.80 -4.66 -10.57
C ILE A 92 -6.42 -4.47 -9.18
N GLY A 93 -5.60 -4.06 -8.21
CA GLY A 93 -6.04 -3.80 -6.84
C GLY A 93 -7.05 -2.66 -6.77
N THR A 94 -6.73 -1.49 -7.33
CA THR A 94 -7.62 -0.32 -7.36
C THR A 94 -8.91 -0.60 -8.13
N THR A 95 -8.84 -1.35 -9.24
CA THR A 95 -10.01 -1.79 -10.01
C THR A 95 -10.94 -2.66 -9.18
N SER A 96 -10.39 -3.58 -8.41
CA SER A 96 -11.17 -4.43 -7.51
C SER A 96 -11.82 -3.61 -6.39
N VAL A 97 -11.08 -2.66 -5.82
CA VAL A 97 -11.57 -1.72 -4.80
C VAL A 97 -12.75 -0.91 -5.36
N PHE A 98 -12.58 -0.19 -6.47
CA PHE A 98 -13.65 0.61 -7.09
C PHE A 98 -14.83 -0.24 -7.55
N LYS A 99 -14.60 -1.48 -8.00
CA LYS A 99 -15.68 -2.40 -8.37
C LYS A 99 -16.55 -2.74 -7.16
N HIS A 100 -15.96 -2.96 -5.98
CA HIS A 100 -16.73 -3.25 -4.77
C HIS A 100 -17.43 -2.00 -4.22
N PHE A 101 -16.74 -0.85 -4.14
CA PHE A 101 -17.28 0.37 -3.56
C PHE A 101 -18.26 1.11 -4.49
N VAL A 102 -17.85 1.38 -5.73
CA VAL A 102 -18.62 2.19 -6.70
C VAL A 102 -19.46 1.29 -7.61
N GLY A 103 -18.85 0.24 -8.17
CA GLY A 103 -19.49 -0.75 -9.06
C GLY A 103 -19.70 -0.31 -10.51
N THR A 104 -19.73 1.00 -10.81
CA THR A 104 -19.77 1.54 -12.17
C THR A 104 -18.50 2.32 -12.48
N HIS A 105 -18.12 2.38 -13.77
CA HIS A 105 -16.92 3.08 -14.25
C HIS A 105 -15.61 2.74 -13.52
N TYR A 106 -15.57 1.62 -12.80
CA TYR A 106 -14.49 1.28 -11.87
C TYR A 106 -13.12 1.18 -12.55
N VAL A 107 -13.05 0.72 -13.80
CA VAL A 107 -11.81 0.72 -14.59
C VAL A 107 -11.29 2.13 -14.83
N LEU A 108 -12.17 3.04 -15.28
CA LEU A 108 -11.79 4.42 -15.54
C LEU A 108 -11.38 5.13 -14.25
N LEU A 109 -12.12 4.91 -13.16
CA LEU A 109 -11.78 5.47 -11.85
C LEU A 109 -10.41 4.98 -11.38
N SER A 110 -10.07 3.70 -11.56
CA SER A 110 -8.74 3.19 -11.27
C SER A 110 -7.65 3.86 -12.08
N ILE A 111 -7.85 3.98 -13.40
CA ILE A 111 -6.86 4.59 -14.30
C ILE A 111 -6.61 6.04 -13.87
N VAL A 112 -7.69 6.81 -13.66
CA VAL A 112 -7.58 8.22 -13.25
C VAL A 112 -6.96 8.34 -11.86
N THR A 113 -7.37 7.52 -10.89
CA THR A 113 -6.79 7.53 -9.54
C THR A 113 -5.30 7.26 -9.59
N THR A 114 -4.88 6.17 -10.25
CA THR A 114 -3.46 5.80 -10.35
C THR A 114 -2.66 6.87 -11.10
N GLY A 115 -3.20 7.41 -12.20
CA GLY A 115 -2.56 8.49 -12.95
C GLY A 115 -2.37 9.76 -12.11
N ILE A 116 -3.39 10.17 -11.36
CA ILE A 116 -3.31 11.33 -10.46
C ILE A 116 -2.30 11.05 -9.35
N THR A 117 -2.37 9.90 -8.67
CA THR A 117 -1.42 9.49 -7.64
C THR A 117 0.02 9.59 -8.12
N PHE A 118 0.34 9.08 -9.31
CA PHE A 118 1.69 9.17 -9.85
C PHE A 118 2.08 10.59 -10.24
N SER A 119 1.15 11.39 -10.77
CA SER A 119 1.45 12.76 -11.19
C SER A 119 1.74 13.71 -10.02
N ILE A 120 1.22 13.41 -8.83
CA ILE A 120 1.35 14.26 -7.65
C ILE A 120 2.29 13.67 -6.60
N MET A 121 2.81 12.46 -6.82
CA MET A 121 3.77 11.81 -5.93
C MET A 121 5.03 12.67 -5.80
N PRO A 122 5.41 13.11 -4.57
CA PRO A 122 6.55 14.01 -4.39
C PRO A 122 7.86 13.46 -4.95
N ASP A 123 8.08 12.15 -4.78
CA ASP A 123 9.21 11.44 -5.39
C ASP A 123 8.75 10.14 -6.04
N ILE A 124 8.47 10.22 -7.34
CA ILE A 124 8.10 9.05 -8.15
C ILE A 124 9.28 8.10 -8.38
N THR A 125 10.52 8.59 -8.26
CA THR A 125 11.72 7.76 -8.42
C THR A 125 11.78 6.72 -7.33
N GLU A 126 11.67 7.17 -6.07
CA GLU A 126 11.65 6.29 -4.90
C GLU A 126 10.37 5.45 -4.83
N GLY A 127 9.24 6.02 -5.25
CA GLY A 127 7.93 5.38 -5.13
C GLY A 127 7.67 4.27 -6.16
N ILE A 128 8.21 4.37 -7.38
CA ILE A 128 7.87 3.44 -8.48
C ILE A 128 9.10 2.81 -9.14
N TYR A 129 10.21 3.55 -9.21
CA TYR A 129 11.36 3.18 -10.05
C TYR A 129 12.54 2.61 -9.28
N TRP A 130 12.65 2.87 -7.98
CA TRP A 130 13.60 2.23 -7.09
C TRP A 130 13.00 0.93 -6.54
N TYR A 131 13.64 -0.22 -6.80
CA TYR A 131 13.08 -1.52 -6.45
C TYR A 131 12.82 -1.63 -4.95
N THR A 132 13.83 -1.30 -4.15
CA THR A 132 13.75 -1.47 -2.70
C THR A 132 12.67 -0.60 -2.07
N GLY A 133 12.54 0.66 -2.47
CA GLY A 133 11.46 1.53 -2.01
C GLY A 133 10.10 1.05 -2.51
N ALA A 134 9.92 0.99 -3.82
CA ALA A 134 8.62 0.73 -4.44
C ALA A 134 7.99 -0.59 -3.98
N TRP A 135 8.78 -1.67 -3.92
CA TRP A 135 8.30 -2.99 -3.51
C TRP A 135 8.20 -3.18 -2.00
N THR A 136 8.79 -2.29 -1.19
CA THR A 136 8.59 -2.27 0.27
C THR A 136 7.28 -1.59 0.65
N TYR A 137 6.85 -0.55 -0.06
CA TYR A 137 5.75 0.31 0.37
C TYR A 137 4.43 0.06 -0.35
N LEU A 138 4.42 -0.03 -1.69
CA LEU A 138 3.18 -0.03 -2.46
C LEU A 138 2.39 -1.36 -2.42
N PRO A 139 3.02 -2.55 -2.55
CA PRO A 139 2.23 -3.79 -2.62
C PRO A 139 1.43 -4.07 -1.35
N GLY A 140 2.01 -3.77 -0.18
CA GLY A 140 1.32 -3.92 1.11
C GLY A 140 0.05 -3.07 1.20
N ALA A 141 0.13 -1.81 0.74
CA ALA A 141 -1.02 -0.90 0.71
C ALA A 141 -2.12 -1.40 -0.24
N VAL A 142 -1.74 -1.87 -1.44
CA VAL A 142 -2.68 -2.44 -2.42
C VAL A 142 -3.42 -3.65 -1.86
N LEU A 143 -2.69 -4.59 -1.24
CA LEU A 143 -3.28 -5.79 -0.62
C LEU A 143 -4.20 -5.43 0.56
N PHE A 144 -3.79 -4.47 1.38
CA PHE A 144 -4.59 -3.97 2.50
C PHE A 144 -5.93 -3.38 2.02
N LEU A 145 -5.89 -2.46 1.05
CA LEU A 145 -7.09 -1.85 0.48
C LEU A 145 -7.98 -2.88 -0.21
N TYR A 146 -7.39 -3.85 -0.92
CA TYR A 146 -8.15 -4.95 -1.50
C TYR A 146 -8.86 -5.78 -0.42
N GLY A 147 -8.18 -6.11 0.68
CA GLY A 147 -8.78 -6.81 1.82
C GLY A 147 -9.94 -6.04 2.45
N LEU A 148 -9.81 -4.72 2.64
CA LEU A 148 -10.91 -3.88 3.09
C LEU A 148 -12.09 -3.88 2.11
N SER A 149 -11.84 -3.86 0.80
CA SER A 149 -12.89 -3.93 -0.21
C SER A 149 -13.68 -5.25 -0.17
N LEU A 150 -13.03 -6.35 0.21
CA LEU A 150 -13.69 -7.65 0.38
C LEU A 150 -14.54 -7.69 1.65
N ILE A 151 -14.05 -7.14 2.77
CA ILE A 151 -14.85 -6.97 3.99
C ILE A 151 -16.10 -6.15 3.69
N PHE A 152 -15.94 -5.07 2.91
CA PHE A 152 -17.04 -4.25 2.45
C PHE A 152 -18.05 -5.03 1.59
N LYS A 153 -17.56 -5.76 0.57
CA LYS A 153 -18.39 -6.60 -0.30
C LYS A 153 -19.27 -7.57 0.50
N PHE A 154 -18.72 -8.17 1.56
CA PHE A 154 -19.43 -9.12 2.42
C PHE A 154 -20.13 -8.47 3.62
N ASN A 155 -20.15 -7.13 3.73
CA ASN A 155 -20.74 -6.37 4.84
C ASN A 155 -20.21 -6.79 6.23
N GLY A 156 -19.01 -7.35 6.30
CA GLY A 156 -18.43 -7.92 7.51
C GLY A 156 -19.02 -9.27 7.96
N SER A 157 -19.97 -9.84 7.21
CA SER A 157 -20.55 -11.16 7.46
C SER A 157 -19.73 -12.24 6.76
N LEU A 158 -18.57 -12.56 7.34
CA LEU A 158 -17.61 -13.50 6.77
C LEU A 158 -17.86 -14.94 7.25
N ASN A 159 -17.71 -15.91 6.34
CA ASN A 159 -17.61 -17.33 6.69
C ASN A 159 -16.16 -17.71 7.09
N GLY A 160 -15.95 -18.92 7.62
CA GLY A 160 -14.63 -19.35 8.10
C GLY A 160 -13.53 -19.32 7.03
N PHE A 161 -13.85 -19.71 5.79
CA PHE A 161 -12.91 -19.66 4.68
C PHE A 161 -12.53 -18.22 4.32
N GLN A 162 -13.50 -17.30 4.30
CA GLN A 162 -13.26 -15.88 4.04
C GLN A 162 -12.40 -15.23 5.14
N TYR A 163 -12.61 -15.60 6.41
CA TYR A 163 -11.72 -15.19 7.49
C TYR A 163 -10.29 -15.67 7.26
N LEU A 164 -10.09 -16.95 6.92
CA LEU A 164 -8.76 -17.50 6.64
C LEU A 164 -8.06 -16.75 5.50
N VAL A 165 -8.74 -16.58 4.37
CA VAL A 165 -8.19 -15.88 3.20
C VAL A 165 -7.81 -14.43 3.54
N LEU A 166 -8.68 -13.70 4.25
CA LEU A 166 -8.41 -12.32 4.63
C LEU A 166 -7.29 -12.21 5.67
N SER A 167 -7.20 -13.14 6.62
CA SER A 167 -6.09 -13.18 7.57
C SER A 167 -4.76 -13.40 6.86
N ILE A 168 -4.69 -14.36 5.92
CA ILE A 168 -3.48 -14.58 5.10
C ILE A 168 -3.15 -13.32 4.30
N LEU A 169 -4.15 -12.70 3.66
CA LEU A 169 -3.97 -11.48 2.88
C LEU A 169 -3.39 -10.34 3.73
N PHE A 170 -3.95 -10.08 4.92
CA PHE A 170 -3.47 -9.02 5.82
C PHE A 170 -2.11 -9.34 6.44
N THR A 171 -1.82 -10.63 6.70
CA THR A 171 -0.48 -11.05 7.08
C THR A 171 0.51 -10.79 5.94
N VAL A 172 0.22 -11.15 4.69
CA VAL A 172 1.11 -10.82 3.56
C VAL A 172 1.27 -9.31 3.42
N ALA A 173 0.18 -8.55 3.48
CA ALA A 173 0.20 -7.07 3.39
C ALA A 173 1.07 -6.43 4.47
N SER A 174 0.94 -6.86 5.73
CA SER A 174 1.73 -6.35 6.85
C SER A 174 3.21 -6.72 6.77
N GLY A 175 3.55 -7.75 6.00
CA GLY A 175 4.93 -8.19 5.84
C GLY A 175 5.81 -7.27 5.02
N PHE A 176 5.21 -6.28 4.35
CA PHE A 176 5.90 -5.32 3.49
C PHE A 176 6.57 -4.20 4.30
N ASN A 177 5.84 -3.58 5.23
CA ASN A 177 6.35 -2.52 6.10
C ASN A 177 5.45 -2.33 7.32
N GLU A 178 5.99 -1.64 8.33
CA GLU A 178 5.39 -1.40 9.64
C GLU A 178 4.20 -0.42 9.61
N ILE A 179 4.03 0.34 8.53
CA ILE A 179 2.91 1.28 8.38
C ILE A 179 1.60 0.51 8.14
N ILE A 180 1.63 -0.59 7.39
CA ILE A 180 0.43 -1.40 7.12
C ILE A 180 -0.23 -1.94 8.40
N PRO A 181 0.48 -2.56 9.36
CA PRO A 181 -0.16 -3.00 10.59
C PRO A 181 -0.60 -1.85 11.50
N LEU A 182 0.13 -0.73 11.55
CA LEU A 182 -0.34 0.48 12.25
C LEU A 182 -1.65 1.00 11.65
N LEU A 183 -1.72 1.04 10.33
CA LEU A 183 -2.90 1.44 9.59
C LEU A 183 -4.07 0.48 9.84
N GLY A 184 -3.81 -0.83 9.85
CA GLY A 184 -4.79 -1.85 10.22
C GLY A 184 -5.34 -1.61 11.62
N ILE A 185 -4.49 -1.39 12.62
CA ILE A 185 -4.90 -1.08 13.99
C ILE A 185 -5.81 0.15 14.01
N THR A 186 -5.38 1.27 13.43
CA THR A 186 -6.18 2.50 13.42
C THR A 186 -7.52 2.28 12.72
N THR A 187 -7.52 1.63 11.57
CA THR A 187 -8.73 1.36 10.78
C THR A 187 -9.73 0.50 11.55
N PHE A 188 -9.30 -0.63 12.10
CA PHE A 188 -10.18 -1.57 12.79
C PHE A 188 -10.57 -1.11 14.20
N LEU A 189 -9.72 -0.33 14.87
CA LEU A 189 -10.07 0.35 16.13
C LEU A 189 -11.21 1.34 15.90
N ILE A 190 -11.08 2.22 14.90
CA ILE A 190 -12.16 3.15 14.54
C ILE A 190 -13.40 2.33 14.14
N ALA A 191 -13.26 1.26 13.36
CA ALA A 191 -14.38 0.42 12.96
C ALA A 191 -15.16 -0.15 14.15
N LEU A 192 -14.43 -0.61 15.16
CA LEU A 192 -14.98 -1.14 16.38
C LEU A 192 -15.66 -0.04 17.21
N ILE A 193 -15.06 1.15 17.36
CA ILE A 193 -15.65 2.27 18.08
C ILE A 193 -17.00 2.67 17.48
N LEU A 194 -17.09 2.68 16.15
CA LEU A 194 -18.28 3.09 15.41
C LEU A 194 -19.35 1.99 15.31
N ASN A 195 -18.93 0.72 15.28
CA ASN A 195 -19.82 -0.43 15.10
C ASN A 195 -19.47 -1.49 16.16
N ARG A 196 -19.71 -1.14 17.42
CA ARG A 196 -19.26 -1.83 18.66
C ARG A 196 -19.51 -3.33 18.75
N ASN A 197 -20.33 -3.91 17.87
CA ASN A 197 -20.79 -5.29 17.94
C ASN A 197 -20.32 -6.19 16.77
N LYS A 198 -19.45 -5.71 15.87
CA LYS A 198 -18.97 -6.53 14.75
C LYS A 198 -17.69 -7.30 15.11
N LYS A 199 -17.85 -8.59 15.42
CA LYS A 199 -16.76 -9.56 15.73
C LYS A 199 -15.60 -9.51 14.72
N VAL A 200 -15.90 -9.31 13.44
CA VAL A 200 -14.91 -9.20 12.37
C VAL A 200 -13.85 -8.12 12.63
N TYR A 201 -14.26 -6.96 13.17
CA TYR A 201 -13.34 -5.84 13.41
C TYR A 201 -12.42 -6.12 14.59
N PHE A 202 -12.94 -6.75 15.64
CA PHE A 202 -12.14 -7.16 16.78
C PHE A 202 -11.10 -8.22 16.41
N ILE A 203 -11.47 -9.22 15.58
CA ILE A 203 -10.53 -10.25 15.11
C ILE A 203 -9.38 -9.62 14.31
N PHE A 204 -9.69 -8.77 13.34
CA PHE A 204 -8.63 -8.15 12.53
C PHE A 204 -7.82 -7.13 13.32
N LEU A 205 -8.42 -6.39 14.27
CA LEU A 205 -7.67 -5.53 15.19
C LEU A 205 -6.62 -6.35 15.97
N LEU A 206 -7.00 -7.48 16.56
CA LEU A 206 -6.05 -8.37 17.25
C LEU A 206 -4.97 -8.90 16.31
N LEU A 207 -5.33 -9.32 15.09
CA LEU A 207 -4.36 -9.76 14.09
C LEU A 207 -3.33 -8.66 13.82
N PHE A 208 -3.75 -7.43 13.56
CA PHE A 208 -2.82 -6.33 13.27
C PHE A 208 -1.96 -5.93 14.47
N ILE A 209 -2.49 -6.01 15.70
CA ILE A 209 -1.68 -5.83 16.93
C ILE A 209 -0.57 -6.90 16.99
N LEU A 210 -0.90 -8.17 16.73
CA LEU A 210 0.08 -9.27 16.73
C LEU A 210 1.13 -9.10 15.62
N LEU A 211 0.71 -8.67 14.42
CA LEU A 211 1.62 -8.42 13.30
C LEU A 211 2.55 -7.24 13.57
N LEU A 212 2.02 -6.14 14.13
CA LEU A 212 2.85 -5.02 14.57
C LEU A 212 3.84 -5.47 15.65
N PHE A 213 3.36 -6.20 16.66
CA PHE A 213 4.19 -6.73 17.74
C PHE A 213 5.34 -7.59 17.17
N TYR A 214 5.03 -8.49 16.23
CA TYR A 214 6.06 -9.27 15.54
C TYR A 214 7.11 -8.36 14.90
N MET A 215 6.70 -7.36 14.12
CA MET A 215 7.64 -6.49 13.42
C MET A 215 8.51 -5.64 14.36
N VAL A 216 7.92 -5.04 15.40
CA VAL A 216 8.65 -4.12 16.29
C VAL A 216 9.60 -4.85 17.23
N THR A 217 9.28 -6.10 17.62
CA THR A 217 10.13 -6.93 18.50
C THR A 217 11.28 -7.63 17.78
N ALA A 218 11.49 -7.36 16.48
CA ALA A 218 12.62 -7.91 15.76
C ALA A 218 13.96 -7.42 16.35
N PRO A 219 14.87 -8.31 16.76
CA PRO A 219 16.17 -7.91 17.33
C PRO A 219 16.98 -7.03 16.38
N GLY A 220 16.82 -7.25 15.06
CA GLY A 220 17.46 -6.44 14.03
C GLY A 220 17.13 -4.95 14.12
N ASN A 221 15.95 -4.58 14.62
CA ASN A 221 15.59 -3.17 14.82
C ASN A 221 16.55 -2.48 15.80
N ALA A 222 16.96 -3.16 16.87
CA ALA A 222 17.91 -2.60 17.85
C ALA A 222 19.33 -2.50 17.27
N ILE A 223 19.75 -3.49 16.47
CA ILE A 223 21.04 -3.45 15.77
C ILE A 223 21.07 -2.29 14.78
N ARG A 224 20.04 -2.15 13.95
CA ARG A 224 19.92 -1.04 12.99
C ARG A 224 19.85 0.31 13.71
N ALA A 225 19.09 0.41 14.80
CA ALA A 225 19.02 1.63 15.61
C ALA A 225 20.37 2.06 16.17
N ASN A 226 21.33 1.15 16.40
CA ASN A 226 22.66 1.51 16.91
C ASN A 226 23.50 2.36 15.95
N HIS A 227 23.11 2.48 14.69
CA HIS A 227 23.76 3.36 13.71
C HIS A 227 23.31 4.83 13.81
N PHE A 228 22.36 5.15 14.69
CA PHE A 228 21.80 6.49 14.86
C PHE A 228 21.99 6.98 16.29
N ASP A 229 22.48 8.21 16.46
CA ASP A 229 22.71 8.80 17.78
C ASP A 229 21.39 9.16 18.47
N GLU A 230 20.36 9.51 17.69
CA GLU A 230 19.04 9.93 18.15
C GLU A 230 18.09 8.77 18.50
N LYS A 231 18.62 7.53 18.57
CA LYS A 231 17.83 6.33 18.87
C LYS A 231 17.12 6.43 20.23
N ASN A 232 15.93 5.83 20.33
CA ASN A 232 15.11 5.73 21.54
C ASN A 232 14.65 7.08 22.15
N GLN A 233 14.73 8.19 21.41
CA GLN A 233 14.25 9.49 21.87
C GLN A 233 12.77 9.72 21.50
N LEU A 234 11.84 9.28 22.37
CA LEU A 234 10.40 9.29 22.06
C LEU A 234 9.87 10.66 21.62
N PHE A 235 10.11 11.71 22.41
CA PHE A 235 9.58 13.04 22.11
C PHE A 235 10.20 13.65 20.86
N TYR A 236 11.48 13.39 20.61
CA TYR A 236 12.15 13.79 19.38
C TYR A 236 11.54 13.09 18.17
N SER A 237 11.34 11.76 18.25
CA SER A 237 10.66 10.98 17.20
C SER A 237 9.25 11.49 16.93
N LEU A 238 8.47 11.82 17.97
CA LEU A 238 7.13 12.38 17.81
C LEU A 238 7.17 13.76 17.12
N TYR A 239 8.06 14.64 17.56
CA TYR A 239 8.23 15.96 16.96
C TYR A 239 8.59 15.87 15.48
N ILE A 240 9.63 15.09 15.15
CA ILE A 240 10.09 14.90 13.77
C ILE A 240 9.02 14.20 12.92
N SER A 241 8.32 13.19 13.44
CA SER A 241 7.23 12.52 12.73
C SER A 241 6.09 13.47 12.41
N VAL A 242 5.68 14.33 13.36
CA VAL A 242 4.65 15.35 13.13
C VAL A 242 5.13 16.38 12.11
N ALA A 243 6.37 16.86 12.22
CA ALA A 243 6.93 17.84 11.29
C ALA A 243 6.96 17.29 9.84
N TYR A 244 7.46 16.07 9.64
CA TYR A 244 7.45 15.43 8.32
C TYR A 244 6.03 15.10 7.84
N THR A 245 5.13 14.67 8.73
CA THR A 245 3.73 14.44 8.37
C THR A 245 3.09 15.73 7.83
N ILE A 246 3.28 16.86 8.52
CA ILE A 246 2.77 18.16 8.07
C ILE A 246 3.39 18.55 6.73
N ARG A 247 4.72 18.41 6.59
CA ARG A 247 5.41 18.71 5.33
C ARG A 247 4.87 17.89 4.17
N PHE A 248 4.83 16.57 4.31
CA PHE A 248 4.40 15.68 3.22
C PHE A 248 2.91 15.86 2.92
N ILE A 249 2.03 15.94 3.93
CA ILE A 249 0.62 16.29 3.70
C ILE A 249 0.51 17.63 2.96
N GLY A 250 1.34 18.61 3.30
CA GLY A 250 1.44 19.87 2.57
C GLY A 250 1.79 19.68 1.09
N GLU A 251 2.84 18.90 0.79
CA GLU A 251 3.25 18.59 -0.60
C GLU A 251 2.10 17.94 -1.41
N TRP A 252 1.32 17.03 -0.80
CA TRP A 252 0.15 16.42 -1.45
C TRP A 252 -1.05 17.37 -1.59
N LEU A 253 -1.39 18.11 -0.52
CA LEU A 253 -2.56 19.00 -0.50
C LEU A 253 -2.37 20.26 -1.34
N LEU A 254 -1.15 20.73 -1.53
CA LEU A 254 -0.88 21.89 -2.40
C LEU A 254 -1.13 21.58 -3.88
N ASN A 255 -1.27 20.30 -4.26
CA ASN A 255 -1.55 19.93 -5.64
C ASN A 255 -3.05 20.01 -5.96
N PRO A 256 -3.51 20.91 -6.85
CA PRO A 256 -4.93 21.09 -7.14
C PRO A 256 -5.62 19.85 -7.71
N ALA A 257 -4.85 18.91 -8.28
CA ALA A 257 -5.39 17.66 -8.82
C ALA A 257 -6.08 16.81 -7.74
N ILE A 258 -5.65 16.86 -6.48
CA ILE A 258 -6.28 16.09 -5.39
C ILE A 258 -7.68 16.61 -5.07
N TYR A 259 -7.90 17.92 -5.12
CA TYR A 259 -9.21 18.53 -4.88
C TYR A 259 -10.15 18.28 -6.04
N LEU A 260 -9.67 18.42 -7.27
CA LEU A 260 -10.45 18.10 -8.46
C LEU A 260 -10.87 16.63 -8.44
N TRP A 261 -9.96 15.73 -8.08
CA TRP A 261 -10.26 14.31 -7.91
C TRP A 261 -11.30 14.06 -6.80
N GLY A 262 -11.15 14.69 -5.64
CA GLY A 262 -12.11 14.59 -4.54
C GLY A 262 -13.50 15.07 -4.94
N ILE A 263 -13.61 16.21 -5.63
CA ILE A 263 -14.88 16.74 -6.15
C ILE A 263 -15.50 15.78 -7.16
N LEU A 264 -14.70 15.20 -8.06
CA LEU A 264 -15.20 14.21 -9.03
C LEU A 264 -15.77 12.99 -8.30
N LEU A 265 -15.09 12.47 -7.28
CA LEU A 265 -15.57 11.34 -6.49
C LEU A 265 -16.87 11.66 -5.74
N LEU A 266 -17.00 12.85 -5.16
CA LEU A 266 -18.21 13.30 -4.47
C LEU A 266 -19.41 13.43 -5.41
N ASN A 267 -19.16 13.76 -6.69
CA ASN A 267 -20.21 13.86 -7.72
C ASN A 267 -20.61 12.51 -8.31
N ILE A 268 -19.95 11.40 -7.95
CA ILE A 268 -20.40 10.07 -8.33
C ILE A 268 -21.62 9.73 -7.49
N ASN A 269 -22.77 9.53 -8.14
CA ASN A 269 -23.99 9.06 -7.48
C ASN A 269 -23.77 7.64 -6.92
N PHE A 270 -23.34 7.57 -5.66
CA PHE A 270 -23.38 6.34 -4.89
C PHE A 270 -24.85 6.01 -4.60
N SER A 271 -25.30 4.79 -4.96
CA SER A 271 -26.69 4.42 -4.67
C SER A 271 -26.94 4.47 -3.15
N ALA A 272 -28.08 5.01 -2.73
CA ALA A 272 -28.42 5.15 -1.30
C ALA A 272 -28.37 3.81 -0.53
N GLU A 273 -28.65 2.71 -1.22
CA GLU A 273 -28.53 1.34 -0.70
C GLU A 273 -27.07 0.92 -0.47
N LYS A 274 -26.16 1.33 -1.36
CA LYS A 274 -24.71 1.19 -1.12
C LYS A 274 -24.32 2.08 0.04
N ILE A 275 -24.66 3.37 0.04
CA ILE A 275 -24.34 4.30 1.15
C ILE A 275 -24.79 3.73 2.50
N LYS A 276 -25.95 3.08 2.64
CA LYS A 276 -26.36 2.43 3.90
C LYS A 276 -25.43 1.28 4.35
N LYS A 277 -24.83 0.52 3.43
CA LYS A 277 -23.77 -0.48 3.73
C LYS A 277 -22.46 0.17 4.19
N TRP A 278 -22.34 1.49 4.04
CA TRP A 278 -21.17 2.27 4.41
C TRP A 278 -21.28 2.77 5.86
N SER A 279 -22.07 2.19 6.78
CA SER A 279 -22.15 2.72 8.17
C SER A 279 -20.77 2.94 8.83
N PHE A 280 -19.77 2.16 8.41
CA PHE A 280 -18.37 2.35 8.73
C PHE A 280 -17.65 3.45 7.91
N LEU A 281 -17.90 3.58 6.60
CA LEU A 281 -17.25 4.55 5.68
C LEU A 281 -18.01 5.87 5.48
N GLN A 282 -19.22 6.01 6.03
CA GLN A 282 -20.03 7.23 6.04
C GLN A 282 -19.35 8.35 6.83
N GLN A 283 -18.31 8.04 7.59
CA GLN A 283 -17.50 9.03 8.26
C GLN A 283 -16.52 9.63 7.26
N PRO A 284 -16.62 10.94 6.98
CA PRO A 284 -15.74 11.63 6.03
C PRO A 284 -14.26 11.35 6.30
N LEU A 285 -13.88 11.17 7.57
CA LEU A 285 -12.52 10.87 8.00
C LEU A 285 -12.01 9.51 7.48
N ILE A 286 -12.84 8.46 7.46
CA ILE A 286 -12.42 7.11 7.02
C ILE A 286 -12.41 7.02 5.50
N ALA A 287 -13.39 7.65 4.83
CA ALA A 287 -13.37 7.80 3.39
C ALA A 287 -12.15 8.62 2.92
N PHE A 288 -11.85 9.73 3.60
CA PHE A 288 -10.67 10.57 3.38
C PHE A 288 -9.38 9.78 3.59
N LEU A 289 -9.25 9.03 4.69
CA LEU A 289 -8.11 8.15 4.92
C LEU A 289 -7.99 7.11 3.80
N LEU A 290 -9.04 6.39 3.41
CA LEU A 290 -8.97 5.39 2.34
C LEU A 290 -8.67 5.96 0.94
N LEU A 291 -9.03 7.21 0.68
CA LEU A 291 -8.72 7.90 -0.57
C LEU A 291 -7.30 8.48 -0.60
N ILE A 292 -6.72 8.76 0.57
CA ILE A 292 -5.37 9.32 0.73
C ILE A 292 -4.34 8.23 1.06
N LEU A 293 -4.76 7.04 1.48
CA LEU A 293 -3.85 5.93 1.78
C LEU A 293 -3.11 5.32 0.58
N PRO A 294 -3.58 5.45 -0.68
CA PRO A 294 -2.72 5.23 -1.85
C PRO A 294 -1.68 6.35 -2.05
N LEU A 295 -1.74 7.43 -1.27
CA LEU A 295 -0.94 8.66 -1.34
C LEU A 295 -0.02 8.86 -0.11
N LEU A 296 0.02 7.91 0.83
CA LEU A 296 0.92 7.90 2.00
C LEU A 296 1.73 6.60 1.99
#